data_AF-A0A4P0A9N0-F1
#
_entry.id   AF-A0A4P0A9N0-F1
#
_cell.length_a   1.000
_cell.length_b   1.000
_cell.length_c   1.000
_cell.angle_alpha   90.00
_cell.angle_beta   90.00
_cell.angle_gamma   90.00
#
_symmetry.space_group_name_H-M   'P 1'
#
loop_
_entity.id
_entity.type
_entity.pdbx_description
1 polymer ?
#
loop_
_entity_poly.entity_id
_entity_poly.type
_entity_poly.pdbx_seq_one_letter_code
_entity_poly.pdbx_strand_id
1 'polypeptide(L)'
;MKDVVYSITPENKLSIDFSFKSPFRVLLTGTSGSGKTTILNLINGSLKPQKGYVNLLSHGKKSSDSIPTVEQTPYIFDTTIRENVTLFQNEYFSDDQIIEVLKKVNLYEELEKIDILNYQCGENGSNLSGGQKQKIALARALIRNNKVYLFDEISANLDNDNSNSIHDILFNLGISFIEVSHHYDLNDKRYTDIYKLENGTLFKIK
;
A
#
# COMPACT_ATOMS: atom_id res chain seq x y z
N MET A 1 -7.82 1.26 -15.96
CA MET A 1 -9.12 0.58 -15.89
C MET A 1 -10.02 1.19 -16.94
N LYS A 2 -10.77 0.36 -17.67
CA LYS A 2 -11.68 0.86 -18.71
C LYS A 2 -13.04 0.16 -18.62
N ASP A 3 -14.10 0.97 -18.60
CA ASP A 3 -15.50 0.61 -18.50
C ASP A 3 -15.79 -0.33 -17.31
N VAL A 4 -15.04 -0.19 -16.21
CA VAL A 4 -15.12 -1.12 -15.08
C VAL A 4 -16.38 -0.84 -14.27
N VAL A 5 -17.22 -1.86 -14.16
CA VAL A 5 -18.39 -1.85 -13.27
C VAL A 5 -18.27 -2.97 -12.24
N TYR A 6 -18.52 -2.63 -10.98
CA TYR A 6 -18.59 -3.60 -9.89
C TYR A 6 -19.72 -3.22 -8.92
N SER A 7 -20.43 -4.19 -8.38
CA SER A 7 -21.49 -3.97 -7.41
C SER A 7 -21.59 -5.17 -6.47
N ILE A 8 -21.65 -4.91 -5.17
CA ILE A 8 -21.98 -5.93 -4.15
C ILE A 8 -23.50 -6.06 -4.08
N THR A 9 -24.19 -4.93 -4.08
CA THR A 9 -25.64 -4.79 -4.21
C THR A 9 -25.95 -3.74 -5.29
N PRO A 10 -27.16 -3.72 -5.87
CA PRO A 10 -27.53 -2.73 -6.90
C PRO A 10 -27.30 -1.27 -6.47
N GLU A 11 -27.46 -0.99 -5.18
CA GLU A 11 -27.28 0.34 -4.59
C GLU A 11 -25.81 0.74 -4.41
N ASN A 12 -24.89 -0.22 -4.41
CA ASN A 12 -23.44 -0.03 -4.22
C ASN A 12 -22.68 -0.23 -5.53
N LYS A 13 -23.19 0.35 -6.61
CA LYS A 13 -22.57 0.25 -7.94
C LYS A 13 -21.40 1.22 -8.07
N LEU A 14 -20.22 0.69 -8.37
CA LEU A 14 -19.03 1.44 -8.74
C LEU A 14 -18.88 1.46 -10.27
N SER A 15 -18.62 2.64 -10.83
CA SER A 15 -18.24 2.86 -12.23
C SER A 15 -16.89 3.55 -12.27
N ILE A 16 -15.88 2.86 -12.80
CA ILE A 16 -14.48 3.24 -12.64
C ILE A 16 -13.79 3.31 -14.00
N ASP A 17 -13.35 4.52 -14.34
CA ASP A 17 -12.56 4.82 -15.53
C ASP A 17 -11.38 5.72 -15.18
N PHE A 18 -10.17 5.19 -15.29
CA PHE A 18 -8.95 5.98 -15.20
C PHE A 18 -7.75 5.24 -15.77
N SER A 19 -6.75 6.00 -16.20
CA SER A 19 -5.48 5.51 -16.74
C SER A 19 -4.33 6.35 -16.22
N PHE A 20 -3.24 5.70 -15.84
CA PHE A 20 -2.02 6.36 -15.38
C PHE A 20 -0.85 6.03 -16.30
N LYS A 21 0.11 6.94 -16.38
CA LYS A 21 1.43 6.67 -16.94
C LYS A 21 2.43 6.66 -15.79
N SER A 22 3.27 5.64 -15.75
CA SER A 22 4.34 5.57 -14.75
C SER A 22 5.41 6.64 -15.02
N PRO A 23 6.01 7.25 -13.98
CA PRO A 23 5.65 7.11 -12.57
C PRO A 23 4.35 7.86 -12.24
N PHE A 24 3.52 7.29 -11.38
CA PHE A 24 2.30 7.93 -10.90
C PHE A 24 2.21 7.87 -9.38
N ARG A 25 1.61 8.89 -8.77
CA ARG A 25 1.38 8.99 -7.33
C ARG A 25 -0.03 9.50 -7.17
N VAL A 26 -0.96 8.57 -6.98
CA VAL A 26 -2.39 8.85 -7.06
C VAL A 26 -2.98 8.82 -5.67
N LEU A 27 -3.72 9.87 -5.32
CA LEU A 27 -4.54 9.88 -4.12
C LEU A 27 -6.00 9.57 -4.50
N LEU A 28 -6.58 8.57 -3.84
CA LEU A 28 -7.99 8.21 -3.92
C LEU A 28 -8.71 8.68 -2.65
N THR A 29 -9.58 9.66 -2.80
CA THR A 29 -10.35 10.27 -1.71
C THR A 29 -11.84 9.96 -1.83
N GLY A 30 -12.59 10.17 -0.75
CA GLY A 30 -14.04 9.97 -0.70
C GLY A 30 -14.53 9.71 0.71
N THR A 31 -15.85 9.77 0.91
CA THR A 31 -16.46 9.49 2.22
C THR A 31 -16.14 8.09 2.73
N SER A 32 -16.23 7.86 4.04
CA SER A 32 -16.10 6.51 4.58
C SER A 32 -17.20 5.62 4.00
N GLY A 33 -16.88 4.36 3.69
CA GLY A 33 -17.82 3.43 3.05
C GLY A 33 -18.11 3.67 1.56
N SER A 34 -17.49 4.65 0.90
CA SER A 34 -17.78 4.95 -0.52
C SER A 34 -17.29 3.88 -1.51
N GLY A 35 -16.49 2.92 -1.08
CA GLY A 35 -15.96 1.83 -1.90
C GLY A 35 -14.49 1.96 -2.30
N LYS A 36 -13.70 2.81 -1.65
CA LYS A 36 -12.27 3.02 -1.96
C LYS A 36 -11.44 1.73 -1.87
N THR A 37 -11.56 0.99 -0.77
CA THR A 37 -10.94 -0.35 -0.60
C THR A 37 -11.42 -1.33 -1.66
N THR A 38 -12.69 -1.28 -2.06
CA THR A 38 -13.22 -2.09 -3.17
C THR A 38 -12.51 -1.78 -4.49
N ILE A 39 -12.20 -0.50 -4.76
CA ILE A 39 -11.39 -0.10 -5.92
C ILE A 39 -9.99 -0.69 -5.83
N LEU A 40 -9.32 -0.60 -4.67
CA LEU A 40 -8.00 -1.22 -4.48
C LEU A 40 -8.04 -2.74 -4.71
N ASN A 41 -9.09 -3.42 -4.24
CA ASN A 41 -9.27 -4.86 -4.42
C ASN A 41 -9.57 -5.27 -5.87
N LEU A 42 -10.21 -4.40 -6.65
CA LEU A 42 -10.34 -4.60 -8.10
C LEU A 42 -9.00 -4.43 -8.82
N ILE A 43 -8.16 -3.52 -8.33
CA ILE A 43 -6.83 -3.23 -8.88
C ILE A 43 -5.84 -4.36 -8.54
N ASN A 44 -5.79 -4.83 -7.29
CA ASN A 44 -4.88 -5.93 -6.92
C ASN A 44 -5.34 -7.31 -7.41
N GLY A 45 -6.55 -7.41 -7.98
CA GLY A 45 -7.10 -8.64 -8.56
C GLY A 45 -7.85 -9.54 -7.56
N SER A 46 -8.00 -9.12 -6.30
CA SER A 46 -8.78 -9.85 -5.29
C SER A 46 -10.28 -9.87 -5.62
N LEU A 47 -10.75 -8.84 -6.34
CA LEU A 47 -12.10 -8.78 -6.89
C LEU A 47 -12.06 -8.76 -8.41
N LYS A 48 -13.03 -9.43 -9.04
CA LYS A 48 -13.21 -9.39 -10.50
C LYS A 48 -14.29 -8.39 -10.87
N PRO A 49 -14.07 -7.55 -11.90
CA PRO A 49 -15.10 -6.64 -12.37
C PRO A 49 -16.25 -7.43 -13.01
N GLN A 50 -17.48 -6.92 -12.89
CA GLN A 50 -18.67 -7.50 -13.54
C GLN A 50 -18.77 -7.07 -15.01
N LYS A 51 -18.24 -5.88 -15.34
CA LYS A 51 -18.11 -5.36 -16.71
C LYS A 51 -16.77 -4.64 -16.85
N GLY A 52 -16.26 -4.56 -18.08
CA GLY A 52 -15.02 -3.86 -18.40
C GLY A 52 -13.80 -4.70 -18.03
N TYR A 53 -12.64 -4.05 -17.95
CA TYR A 53 -11.41 -4.74 -17.59
C TYR A 53 -10.42 -3.85 -16.84
N VAL A 54 -9.62 -4.52 -16.00
CA VAL A 54 -8.49 -3.94 -15.29
C VAL A 54 -7.23 -4.37 -16.02
N ASN A 55 -6.62 -3.47 -16.79
CA ASN A 55 -5.32 -3.70 -17.43
C ASN A 55 -4.24 -3.01 -16.61
N LEU A 56 -3.70 -3.72 -15.63
CA LEU A 56 -2.53 -3.28 -14.88
C LEU A 56 -1.34 -4.02 -15.47
N LEU A 57 -0.63 -3.31 -16.35
CA LEU A 57 0.62 -3.77 -16.97
C LEU A 57 0.45 -5.16 -17.60
N SER A 58 -0.12 -5.18 -18.81
CA SER A 58 0.27 -6.17 -19.83
C SER A 58 1.74 -6.52 -19.64
N HIS A 59 2.07 -7.77 -19.30
CA HIS A 59 3.33 -8.50 -19.52
C HIS A 59 3.28 -9.75 -18.63
N GLY A 60 2.42 -10.70 -19.00
CA GLY A 60 2.61 -12.14 -18.72
C GLY A 60 2.62 -12.62 -17.26
N LYS A 61 2.21 -11.82 -16.27
CA LYS A 61 2.16 -12.28 -14.88
C LYS A 61 0.99 -13.25 -14.65
N LYS A 62 1.30 -14.37 -13.99
CA LYS A 62 0.29 -15.33 -13.52
C LYS A 62 -0.63 -14.64 -12.51
N SER A 63 -1.85 -15.14 -12.36
CA SER A 63 -2.87 -14.65 -11.41
C SER A 63 -2.43 -14.62 -9.94
N SER A 64 -1.26 -15.19 -9.59
CA SER A 64 -0.65 -15.17 -8.26
C SER A 64 0.12 -13.89 -7.93
N ASP A 65 0.41 -13.04 -8.91
CA ASP A 65 1.19 -11.81 -8.69
C ASP A 65 0.25 -10.63 -8.43
N SER A 66 -0.52 -10.70 -7.33
CA SER A 66 -1.32 -9.57 -6.88
C SER A 66 -0.44 -8.36 -6.60
N ILE A 67 -0.97 -7.17 -6.88
CA ILE A 67 -0.26 -5.93 -6.56
C ILE A 67 -0.17 -5.82 -5.03
N PRO A 68 1.01 -5.58 -4.45
CA PRO A 68 1.15 -5.47 -3.01
C PRO A 68 0.25 -4.35 -2.49
N THR A 69 -0.56 -4.70 -1.49
CA THR A 69 -1.44 -3.77 -0.79
C THR A 69 -0.99 -3.71 0.66
N VAL A 70 -0.71 -2.50 1.16
CA VAL A 70 -0.45 -2.28 2.60
C VAL A 70 -1.73 -1.76 3.22
N GLU A 71 -2.21 -2.46 4.24
CA GLU A 71 -3.47 -2.17 4.91
C GLU A 71 -3.28 -1.19 6.09
N GLN A 72 -4.37 -0.58 6.50
CA GLN A 72 -4.43 0.38 7.62
C GLN A 72 -3.88 -0.19 8.93
N THR A 73 -4.14 -1.49 9.18
CA THR A 73 -3.67 -2.20 10.36
C THR A 73 -2.95 -3.47 9.91
N PRO A 74 -1.62 -3.42 9.71
CA PRO A 74 -0.90 -4.57 9.21
C PRO A 74 -0.80 -5.65 10.27
N TYR A 75 -1.01 -6.90 9.84
CA TYR A 75 -0.74 -8.05 10.68
C TYR A 75 0.78 -8.27 10.82
N ILE A 76 1.23 -8.39 12.07
CA ILE A 76 2.61 -8.69 12.44
C ILE A 76 2.62 -10.06 13.09
N PHE A 77 3.39 -10.98 12.50
CA PHE A 77 3.58 -12.32 13.02
C PHE A 77 4.42 -12.28 14.29
N ASP A 78 4.10 -13.14 15.25
CA ASP A 78 4.89 -13.34 16.47
C ASP A 78 6.19 -14.08 16.17
N THR A 79 7.12 -13.36 15.54
CA THR A 79 8.42 -13.85 15.12
C THR A 79 9.37 -12.66 14.88
N THR A 80 10.52 -12.93 14.27
CA THR A 80 11.54 -11.97 13.91
C THR A 80 11.09 -10.94 12.87
N ILE A 81 11.77 -9.79 12.82
CA ILE A 81 11.62 -8.82 11.73
C ILE A 81 11.88 -9.46 10.37
N ARG A 82 12.94 -10.29 10.27
CA ARG A 82 13.27 -11.02 9.04
C ARG A 82 12.07 -11.76 8.49
N GLU A 83 11.47 -12.64 9.28
CA GLU A 83 10.34 -13.46 8.85
C GLU A 83 9.09 -12.62 8.53
N ASN A 84 8.88 -11.53 9.27
CA ASN A 84 7.80 -10.60 8.98
C ASN A 84 7.96 -9.87 7.64
N VAL A 85 9.17 -9.46 7.28
CA VAL A 85 9.46 -8.77 6.02
C VAL A 85 9.43 -9.74 4.85
N THR A 86 10.03 -10.92 4.98
CA THR A 86 10.09 -11.92 3.91
C THR A 86 8.79 -12.69 3.75
N LEU A 87 7.92 -12.71 4.76
CA LEU A 87 6.79 -13.63 4.89
C LEU A 87 7.26 -15.10 4.95
N PHE A 88 8.22 -15.37 5.84
CA PHE A 88 8.84 -16.69 6.06
C PHE A 88 9.61 -17.27 4.85
N GLN A 89 9.78 -16.50 3.78
CA GLN A 89 10.49 -16.87 2.55
C GLN A 89 11.97 -16.46 2.61
N ASN A 90 12.63 -16.77 3.73
CA ASN A 90 13.97 -16.26 4.04
C ASN A 90 15.03 -16.68 3.01
N GLU A 91 14.89 -17.85 2.41
CA GLU A 91 15.81 -18.41 1.42
C GLU A 91 15.88 -17.61 0.11
N TYR A 92 14.89 -16.75 -0.16
CA TYR A 92 14.83 -15.93 -1.37
C TYR A 92 15.46 -14.55 -1.22
N PHE A 93 15.83 -14.15 0.01
CA PHE A 93 16.32 -12.80 0.31
C PHE A 93 17.56 -12.85 1.19
N SER A 94 18.64 -12.25 0.72
CA SER A 94 19.86 -12.06 1.52
C SER A 94 19.65 -11.05 2.65
N ASP A 95 20.47 -11.15 3.70
CA ASP A 95 20.49 -10.21 4.82
C ASP A 95 20.67 -8.77 4.35
N ASP A 96 21.57 -8.55 3.40
CA ASP A 96 21.84 -7.24 2.82
C ASP A 96 20.61 -6.64 2.14
N GLN A 97 19.85 -7.45 1.40
CA GLN A 97 18.59 -7.01 0.77
C GLN A 97 17.55 -6.62 1.81
N ILE A 98 17.41 -7.41 2.88
CA ILE A 98 16.46 -7.11 3.96
C ILE A 98 16.89 -5.82 4.66
N ILE A 99 18.16 -5.67 5.01
CA ILE A 99 18.72 -4.47 5.65
C ILE A 99 18.53 -3.24 4.75
N GLU A 100 18.79 -3.34 3.44
CA GLU A 100 18.60 -2.24 2.51
C GLU A 100 17.13 -1.76 2.50
N VAL A 101 16.18 -2.68 2.53
CA VAL A 101 14.75 -2.36 2.60
C VAL A 101 14.37 -1.75 3.95
N LEU A 102 14.92 -2.27 5.05
CA LEU A 102 14.70 -1.71 6.40
C LEU A 102 15.21 -0.27 6.51
N LYS A 103 16.35 0.06 5.87
CA LYS A 103 16.87 1.44 5.77
C LYS A 103 15.97 2.33 4.91
N LYS A 104 15.47 1.81 3.78
CA LYS A 104 14.52 2.55 2.92
C LYS A 104 13.25 2.99 3.65
N VAL A 105 12.82 2.24 4.66
CA VAL A 105 11.66 2.57 5.51
C VAL A 105 12.04 3.21 6.85
N ASN A 106 13.31 3.59 7.04
CA ASN A 106 13.84 4.18 8.27
C ASN A 106 13.61 3.33 9.54
N LEU A 107 13.48 2.01 9.40
CA LEU A 107 13.29 1.10 10.54
C LEU A 107 14.62 0.59 11.10
N TYR A 108 15.65 0.55 10.24
CA TYR A 108 17.00 0.13 10.65
C TYR A 108 17.58 1.10 11.68
N GLU A 109 17.44 2.40 11.42
CA GLU A 109 17.89 3.49 12.27
C GLU A 109 17.05 3.59 13.55
N GLU A 110 15.73 3.37 13.49
CA GLU A 110 14.84 3.53 14.65
C GLU A 110 14.98 2.48 15.74
N LEU A 111 15.35 1.25 15.36
CA LEU A 111 15.48 0.17 16.33
C LEU A 111 16.87 0.12 16.96
N GLU A 112 17.88 0.72 16.33
CA GLU A 112 19.28 0.79 16.78
C GLU A 112 19.85 -0.55 17.31
N LYS A 113 19.43 -1.69 16.74
CA LYS A 113 19.81 -3.02 17.25
C LYS A 113 21.00 -3.59 16.49
N ILE A 114 21.96 -4.11 17.27
CA ILE A 114 23.10 -4.88 16.77
C ILE A 114 22.62 -6.10 15.96
N ASP A 115 21.48 -6.69 16.31
CA ASP A 115 20.86 -7.81 15.59
C ASP A 115 19.37 -7.54 15.29
N ILE A 116 19.14 -6.58 14.38
CA ILE A 116 17.78 -6.20 13.98
C ILE A 116 17.02 -7.33 13.30
N LEU A 117 17.70 -8.20 12.53
CA LEU A 117 17.04 -9.23 11.74
C LEU A 117 16.40 -10.30 12.62
N ASN A 118 17.03 -10.62 13.76
CA ASN A 118 16.50 -11.57 14.74
C ASN A 118 15.65 -10.91 15.84
N TYR A 119 15.37 -9.61 15.75
CA TYR A 119 14.53 -8.93 16.73
C TYR A 119 13.11 -9.48 16.74
N GLN A 120 12.65 -9.94 17.90
CA GLN A 120 11.32 -10.52 18.09
C GLN A 120 10.24 -9.44 18.18
N CYS A 121 9.27 -9.50 17.27
CA CYS A 121 8.15 -8.56 17.21
C CYS A 121 7.15 -8.74 18.35
N GLY A 122 7.06 -9.95 18.92
CA GLY A 122 6.07 -10.32 19.95
C GLY A 122 4.68 -10.55 19.37
N GLU A 123 3.77 -11.08 20.20
CA GLU A 123 2.39 -11.38 19.81
C GLU A 123 1.70 -10.16 19.20
N ASN A 124 1.25 -10.28 17.95
CA ASN A 124 0.65 -9.19 17.17
C ASN A 124 1.52 -7.90 17.13
N GLY A 125 2.85 -8.06 17.20
CA GLY A 125 3.80 -6.95 17.22
C GLY A 125 3.81 -6.16 18.52
N SER A 126 3.51 -6.77 19.67
CA SER A 126 3.45 -6.08 20.97
C SER A 126 4.73 -5.33 21.36
N ASN A 127 5.88 -5.69 20.80
CA ASN A 127 7.16 -5.01 21.03
C ASN A 127 7.43 -3.83 20.07
N LEU A 128 6.44 -3.39 19.30
CA LEU A 128 6.58 -2.38 18.25
C LEU A 128 5.56 -1.26 18.41
N SER A 129 5.98 -0.03 18.12
CA SER A 129 5.07 1.11 17.97
C SER A 129 4.19 0.96 16.72
N GLY A 130 3.08 1.70 16.64
CA GLY A 130 2.21 1.69 15.46
C GLY A 130 2.96 2.06 14.17
N GLY A 131 3.85 3.06 14.23
CA GLY A 131 4.67 3.48 13.10
C GLY A 131 5.66 2.38 12.67
N GLN A 132 6.28 1.68 13.62
CA GLN A 132 7.18 0.56 13.32
C GLN A 132 6.44 -0.61 12.66
N LYS A 133 5.21 -0.94 13.11
CA LYS A 133 4.38 -1.96 12.45
C LYS A 133 4.08 -1.59 10.99
N GLN A 134 3.77 -0.31 10.74
CA GLN A 134 3.55 0.17 9.37
C GLN A 134 4.82 0.11 8.52
N LYS A 135 5.97 0.46 9.07
CA LYS A 135 7.27 0.33 8.38
C LYS A 135 7.61 -1.11 8.03
N ILE A 136 7.31 -2.08 8.91
CA ILE A 136 7.47 -3.51 8.58
C ILE A 136 6.56 -3.90 7.41
N ALA A 137 5.31 -3.43 7.41
CA ALA A 137 4.36 -3.73 6.33
C ALA A 137 4.80 -3.10 4.99
N LEU A 138 5.34 -1.89 5.03
CA LEU A 138 5.92 -1.23 3.87
C LEU A 138 7.18 -1.97 3.39
N ALA A 139 8.08 -2.37 4.29
CA ALA A 139 9.25 -3.19 3.96
C ALA A 139 8.86 -4.51 3.29
N ARG A 140 7.83 -5.19 3.82
CA ARG A 140 7.26 -6.41 3.25
C ARG A 140 6.76 -6.24 1.81
N ALA A 141 6.18 -5.08 1.50
CA ALA A 141 5.77 -4.74 0.14
C ALA A 141 6.98 -4.48 -0.77
N LEU A 142 7.96 -3.70 -0.28
CA LEU A 142 9.12 -3.23 -1.05
C LEU A 142 10.16 -4.31 -1.35
N ILE A 143 10.31 -5.32 -0.50
CA ILE A 143 11.35 -6.35 -0.69
C ILE A 143 11.20 -7.15 -2.00
N ARG A 144 9.99 -7.18 -2.55
CA ARG A 144 9.68 -7.85 -3.84
C ARG A 144 9.85 -6.94 -5.07
N ASN A 145 10.25 -5.68 -4.87
CA ASN A 145 10.52 -4.69 -5.92
C ASN A 145 9.43 -4.63 -7.00
N ASN A 146 8.18 -4.43 -6.56
CA ASN A 146 7.04 -4.32 -7.45
C ASN A 146 7.05 -2.99 -8.22
N LYS A 147 6.39 -2.99 -9.39
CA LYS A 147 6.25 -1.79 -10.24
C LYS A 147 5.20 -0.80 -9.71
N VAL A 148 4.20 -1.32 -9.01
CA VAL A 148 3.05 -0.57 -8.49
C VAL A 148 2.75 -1.06 -7.08
N TYR A 149 2.32 -0.14 -6.21
CA TYR A 149 1.93 -0.41 -4.83
C TYR A 149 0.56 0.22 -4.54
N LEU A 150 -0.20 -0.43 -3.66
CA LEU A 150 -1.45 0.11 -3.13
C LEU A 150 -1.32 0.33 -1.63
N PHE A 151 -1.82 1.45 -1.15
CA PHE A 151 -1.81 1.80 0.27
C PHE A 151 -3.23 2.13 0.69
N ASP A 152 -3.78 1.38 1.65
CA ASP A 152 -5.10 1.61 2.21
C ASP A 152 -4.96 2.23 3.60
N GLU A 153 -5.10 3.56 3.68
CA GLU A 153 -5.06 4.31 4.94
C GLU A 153 -3.81 4.04 5.80
N ILE A 154 -2.65 3.92 5.15
CA ILE A 154 -1.38 3.49 5.75
C ILE A 154 -0.93 4.34 6.96
N SER A 155 -1.42 5.57 7.09
CA SER A 155 -1.10 6.48 8.20
C SER A 155 -2.26 6.82 9.14
N ALA A 156 -3.46 6.25 8.95
CA ALA A 156 -4.67 6.72 9.65
C ALA A 156 -4.68 6.49 11.17
N ASN A 157 -3.92 5.52 11.68
CA ASN A 157 -3.83 5.20 13.12
C ASN A 157 -2.53 5.69 13.76
N LEU A 158 -1.80 6.59 13.11
CA LEU A 158 -0.52 7.12 13.57
C LEU A 158 -0.67 8.54 14.11
N ASP A 159 0.22 8.93 15.03
CA ASP A 159 0.39 10.34 15.36
C ASP A 159 0.97 11.13 14.16
N ASN A 160 0.94 12.46 14.26
CA ASN A 160 1.36 13.33 13.16
C ASN A 160 2.82 13.08 12.74
N ASP A 161 3.72 12.84 13.69
CA ASP A 161 5.15 12.66 13.41
C ASP A 161 5.39 11.36 12.64
N ASN A 162 4.77 10.25 13.08
CA ASN A 162 4.84 8.98 12.39
C ASN A 162 4.14 9.02 11.02
N SER A 163 2.98 9.70 10.91
CA SER A 163 2.27 9.87 9.64
C SER A 163 3.12 10.61 8.61
N ASN A 164 3.72 11.74 9.00
CA ASN A 164 4.62 12.51 8.15
C ASN A 164 5.85 11.68 7.74
N SER A 165 6.44 10.95 8.68
CA SER A 165 7.58 10.06 8.39
C SER A 165 7.24 9.01 7.33
N ILE A 166 6.08 8.35 7.44
CA ILE A 166 5.63 7.37 6.43
C ILE A 166 5.43 8.02 5.07
N HIS A 167 4.77 9.18 4.99
CA HIS A 167 4.55 9.87 3.73
C HIS A 167 5.87 10.33 3.08
N ASP A 168 6.80 10.86 3.86
CA ASP A 168 8.12 11.25 3.34
C ASP A 168 8.88 10.06 2.77
N ILE A 169 8.82 8.90 3.43
CA ILE A 169 9.33 7.65 2.87
C ILE A 169 8.67 7.36 1.51
N LEU A 170 7.34 7.29 1.46
CA LEU A 170 6.60 6.95 0.24
C LEU A 170 6.96 7.84 -0.95
N PHE A 171 7.08 9.15 -0.73
CA PHE A 171 7.40 10.10 -1.78
C PHE A 171 8.88 10.08 -2.22
N ASN A 172 9.78 9.63 -1.35
CA ASN A 172 11.22 9.50 -1.63
C ASN A 172 11.60 8.18 -2.33
N LEU A 173 10.75 7.14 -2.25
CA LEU A 173 11.02 5.83 -2.83
C LEU A 173 11.03 5.79 -4.37
N GLY A 174 10.49 6.82 -5.05
CA GLY A 174 10.43 6.85 -6.52
C GLY A 174 9.52 5.79 -7.15
N ILE A 175 8.64 5.18 -6.36
CA ILE A 175 7.70 4.13 -6.79
C ILE A 175 6.42 4.71 -7.39
N SER A 176 5.70 3.89 -8.17
CA SER A 176 4.33 4.21 -8.59
C SER A 176 3.32 3.66 -7.58
N PHE A 177 2.39 4.46 -7.11
CA PHE A 177 1.41 4.01 -6.12
C PHE A 177 0.05 4.68 -6.20
N ILE A 178 -0.94 3.99 -5.61
CA ILE A 178 -2.28 4.53 -5.32
C ILE A 178 -2.46 4.44 -3.81
N GLU A 179 -2.74 5.57 -3.17
CA GLU A 179 -3.05 5.65 -1.76
C GLU A 179 -4.51 6.05 -1.55
N VAL A 180 -5.17 5.39 -0.60
CA VAL A 180 -6.42 5.84 -0.01
C VAL A 180 -6.10 6.52 1.31
N SER A 181 -6.58 7.74 1.50
CA SER A 181 -6.42 8.46 2.77
C SER A 181 -7.62 9.34 3.09
N HIS A 182 -7.90 9.51 4.38
CA HIS A 182 -8.84 10.47 4.95
C HIS A 182 -8.15 11.74 5.47
N HIS A 183 -6.83 11.73 5.58
CA HIS A 183 -6.01 12.85 6.05
C HIS A 183 -5.02 13.19 4.94
N TYR A 184 -5.38 14.18 4.14
CA TYR A 184 -4.62 14.58 2.96
C TYR A 184 -4.70 16.08 2.75
N ASP A 185 -3.64 16.65 2.18
CA ASP A 185 -3.65 17.99 1.62
C ASP A 185 -3.90 17.89 0.11
N LEU A 186 -5.04 18.42 -0.34
CA LEU A 186 -5.38 18.50 -1.77
C LEU A 186 -4.37 19.34 -2.57
N ASN A 187 -3.63 20.21 -1.90
CA ASN A 187 -2.59 21.03 -2.51
C ASN A 187 -1.23 20.36 -2.52
N ASP A 188 -1.10 19.15 -1.97
CA ASP A 188 0.17 18.43 -1.98
C ASP A 188 0.59 18.16 -3.43
N LYS A 189 1.68 18.84 -3.83
CA LYS A 189 2.21 18.80 -5.18
C LYS A 189 2.94 17.49 -5.47
N ARG A 190 3.22 16.68 -4.44
CA ARG A 190 3.90 15.39 -4.59
C ARG A 190 3.01 14.33 -5.27
N TYR A 191 1.68 14.47 -5.18
CA TYR A 191 0.73 13.64 -5.94
C TYR A 191 0.65 14.11 -7.40
N THR A 192 0.73 13.15 -8.33
CA THR A 192 0.55 13.39 -9.77
C THR A 192 -0.92 13.65 -10.11
N ASP A 193 -1.81 12.89 -9.48
CA ASP A 193 -3.25 12.96 -9.75
C ASP A 193 -4.03 12.74 -8.45
N ILE A 194 -5.20 13.38 -8.35
CA ILE A 194 -6.13 13.18 -7.23
C ILE A 194 -7.50 12.83 -7.78
N TYR A 195 -8.05 11.73 -7.29
CA TYR A 195 -9.38 11.27 -7.63
C TYR A 195 -10.28 11.29 -6.40
N LYS A 196 -11.55 11.66 -6.60
CA LYS A 196 -12.60 11.57 -5.58
C LYS A 196 -13.67 10.61 -6.01
N LEU A 197 -13.98 9.68 -5.13
CA LEU A 197 -15.08 8.75 -5.27
C LEU A 197 -16.34 9.36 -4.64
N GLU A 198 -17.34 9.62 -5.46
CA GLU A 198 -18.60 10.23 -5.07
C GLU A 198 -19.75 9.52 -5.79
N ASN A 199 -20.75 9.06 -5.02
CA ASN A 199 -21.92 8.34 -5.54
C ASN A 199 -21.56 7.19 -6.49
N GLY A 200 -20.53 6.42 -6.13
CA GLY A 200 -20.05 5.27 -6.91
C GLY A 200 -19.31 5.62 -8.20
N THR A 201 -19.06 6.89 -8.48
CA THR A 201 -18.33 7.35 -9.67
C THR A 201 -17.02 8.02 -9.27
N LEU A 202 -15.96 7.75 -10.02
CA LEU A 202 -14.66 8.33 -9.78
C LEU A 202 -14.42 9.58 -10.63
N PHE A 203 -14.10 10.71 -9.98
CA PHE A 203 -13.84 11.99 -10.62
C PHE A 203 -12.40 12.42 -10.41
N LYS A 204 -11.71 12.83 -11.48
CA LYS A 204 -10.38 13.45 -11.38
C LYS A 204 -10.53 14.91 -10.96
N ILE A 205 -9.84 15.31 -9.89
CA ILE A 205 -9.86 16.69 -9.37
C ILE A 205 -8.55 17.42 -9.69
N LYS A 206 -7.44 16.68 -9.79
CA LYS A 206 -6.10 17.17 -10.14
C LYS A 206 -5.47 16.18 -11.09
#